data_AF-A0A365XVN9-F1
#
_entry.id   AF-A0A365XVN9-F1
#
_cell.length_a   1.000
_cell.length_b   1.000
_cell.length_c   1.000
_cell.angle_alpha   90.00
_cell.angle_beta   90.00
_cell.angle_gamma   90.00
#
_symmetry.space_group_name_H-M   'P 1'
#
loop_
_entity.id
_entity.type
_entity.pdbx_description
1 polymer ?
#
loop_
_entity_poly.entity_id
_entity_poly.type
_entity_poly.pdbx_seq_one_letter_code
_entity_poly.pdbx_strand_id
1 'polypeptide(L)'
;MGQADAGILARELLNNTELVYTVKKPSKLQALRGVLTTSRMLLGLAALIAAYSLIHLLSRHWNKIFGWLYRLLRPVFERLFSPLMLTWEMLLLSIAGIYWGVAIPDLVLRTIIIHVSLFTLWAQLTALLSRHYQIKYYFNEITDCLDLKRPPGEAMLKVGLPALVTTLAVVWLMFRLPEPWYAYEVIVPALIALFTLPPMVYMHGILVRVLLPFLTTVYRAERRMAVYTVITLVAWLVLVFLPPVQPPVLITLSVVVGCLLLYLSIEDVTRCGTRNFIWLQLITVGWLCACVLAGGQLSIPMLNWIGLYGLLVYVVIKYWEIPVLLGYSWKNRKALGSLGLAVIIWAIASLIRWQPQWFIWF
;
A
#
# COMPACT_ATOMS: atom_id res chain seq x y z
N MET A 1 71.02 72.13 -6.22
CA MET A 1 69.81 71.34 -5.95
C MET A 1 70.27 69.94 -5.58
N GLY A 2 70.00 69.54 -4.35
CA GLY A 2 70.64 68.38 -3.71
C GLY A 2 70.06 67.06 -4.20
N GLN A 3 70.81 65.97 -4.04
CA GLN A 3 70.39 64.59 -4.39
C GLN A 3 69.04 64.17 -3.76
N ALA A 4 68.61 64.83 -2.67
CA ALA A 4 67.30 64.64 -2.06
C ALA A 4 66.13 65.07 -2.96
N ASP A 5 66.29 66.15 -3.73
CA ASP A 5 65.23 66.69 -4.59
C ASP A 5 64.97 65.79 -5.81
N ALA A 6 66.03 65.15 -6.34
CA ALA A 6 65.94 64.23 -7.46
C ALA A 6 65.17 62.94 -7.11
N GLY A 7 65.31 62.47 -5.86
CA GLY A 7 64.60 61.29 -5.37
C GLY A 7 63.10 61.52 -5.22
N ILE A 8 62.70 62.72 -4.80
CA ILE A 8 61.29 63.10 -4.68
C ILE A 8 60.65 63.19 -6.07
N LEU A 9 61.33 63.86 -7.01
CA LEU A 9 60.83 64.03 -8.38
C LEU A 9 60.68 62.69 -9.13
N ALA A 10 61.64 61.78 -8.96
CA ALA A 10 61.57 60.44 -9.55
C ALA A 10 60.40 59.62 -8.99
N ARG A 11 60.08 59.78 -7.70
CA ARG A 11 58.97 59.08 -7.03
C ARG A 11 57.62 59.64 -7.45
N GLU A 12 57.53 60.94 -7.67
CA GLU A 12 56.34 61.61 -8.21
C GLU A 12 56.06 61.22 -9.66
N LEU A 13 57.10 61.13 -10.49
CA LEU A 13 56.99 60.64 -11.87
C LEU A 13 56.54 59.18 -11.93
N LEU A 14 57.05 58.33 -11.05
CA LEU A 14 56.71 56.90 -11.03
C LEU A 14 55.29 56.63 -10.54
N ASN A 15 54.77 57.46 -9.63
CA ASN A 15 53.39 57.34 -9.13
C ASN A 15 52.34 57.89 -10.11
N ASN A 16 52.71 58.81 -11.01
CA ASN A 16 51.78 59.47 -11.93
C ASN A 16 51.89 58.98 -13.39
N THR A 17 52.63 57.91 -13.66
CA THR A 17 52.77 57.36 -15.03
C THR A 17 52.33 55.90 -15.10
N GLU A 18 51.63 55.54 -16.19
CA GLU A 18 51.21 54.17 -16.47
C GLU A 18 52.08 53.57 -17.59
N LEU A 19 52.80 52.50 -17.29
CA LEU A 19 53.70 51.81 -18.22
C LEU A 19 52.91 50.82 -19.10
N VAL A 20 52.56 51.22 -20.32
CA VAL A 20 51.97 50.31 -21.32
C VAL A 20 53.08 49.60 -22.09
N TYR A 21 53.37 48.34 -21.73
CA TYR A 21 54.30 47.50 -22.48
C TYR A 21 53.63 46.87 -23.70
N THR A 22 54.10 47.22 -24.91
CA THR A 22 53.74 46.51 -26.15
C THR A 22 54.81 45.48 -26.49
N VAL A 23 54.45 44.19 -26.43
CA VAL A 23 55.39 43.09 -26.69
C VAL A 23 55.64 42.98 -28.20
N LYS A 24 56.85 43.35 -28.66
CA LYS A 24 57.21 43.34 -30.09
C LYS A 24 57.52 41.95 -30.69
N LYS A 25 57.83 40.91 -29.89
CA LYS A 25 58.12 39.54 -30.38
C LYS A 25 57.78 38.47 -29.32
N PRO A 26 57.09 37.37 -29.68
CA PRO A 26 56.84 36.27 -28.74
C PRO A 26 58.15 35.55 -28.39
N SER A 27 58.35 35.26 -27.10
CA SER A 27 59.60 34.69 -26.57
C SER A 27 59.64 33.16 -26.71
N LYS A 28 60.85 32.59 -26.81
CA LYS A 28 61.09 31.12 -26.83
C LYS A 28 60.49 30.39 -25.61
N LEU A 29 60.29 31.10 -24.48
CA LEU A 29 59.62 30.58 -23.29
C LEU A 29 58.13 30.30 -23.51
N GLN A 30 57.48 31.04 -24.40
CA GLN A 30 56.06 30.84 -24.73
C GLN A 30 55.85 29.57 -25.56
N ALA A 31 56.79 29.25 -26.47
CA ALA A 31 56.81 27.97 -27.18
C ALA A 31 57.06 26.77 -26.24
N LEU A 32 57.95 26.93 -25.25
CA LEU A 32 58.21 25.90 -24.22
C LEU A 32 57.00 25.65 -23.32
N ARG A 33 56.25 26.69 -22.95
CA ARG A 33 54.93 26.53 -22.30
C ARG A 33 53.94 25.78 -23.18
N GLY A 34 53.91 26.08 -24.49
CA GLY A 34 53.09 25.34 -25.45
C GLY A 34 53.42 23.84 -25.45
N VAL A 35 54.70 23.48 -25.58
CA VAL A 35 55.17 22.08 -25.59
C VAL A 35 54.86 21.34 -24.28
N LEU A 36 55.05 21.98 -23.13
CA LEU A 36 54.74 21.38 -21.82
C LEU A 36 53.23 21.18 -21.61
N THR A 37 52.40 22.08 -22.13
CA THR A 37 50.94 21.95 -22.05
C THR A 37 50.44 20.85 -22.98
N THR A 38 50.96 20.77 -24.20
CA THR A 38 50.67 19.69 -25.15
C THR A 38 51.12 18.33 -24.63
N SER A 39 52.28 18.23 -24.00
CA SER A 39 52.78 16.99 -23.37
C SER A 39 51.83 16.49 -22.27
N ARG A 40 51.33 17.39 -21.40
CA ARG A 40 50.34 17.04 -20.37
C ARG A 40 49.01 16.58 -20.97
N MET A 41 48.56 17.21 -22.05
CA MET A 41 47.35 16.78 -22.76
C MET A 41 47.53 15.42 -23.43
N LEU A 42 48.70 15.13 -24.01
CA LEU A 42 49.02 13.83 -24.60
C LEU A 42 49.08 12.72 -23.53
N LEU A 43 49.65 13.00 -22.35
CA LEU A 43 49.63 12.07 -21.22
C LEU A 43 48.21 11.82 -20.70
N GLY A 44 47.37 12.87 -20.63
CA GLY A 44 45.96 12.72 -20.28
C GLY A 44 45.18 11.86 -21.29
N LEU A 45 45.45 12.04 -22.58
CA LEU A 45 44.83 11.27 -23.65
C LEU A 45 45.30 9.81 -23.63
N ALA A 46 46.58 9.56 -23.38
CA ALA A 46 47.12 8.21 -23.20
C ALA A 46 46.50 7.50 -22.00
N ALA A 47 46.30 8.19 -20.87
CA ALA A 47 45.63 7.64 -19.70
C ALA A 47 44.16 7.28 -19.99
N LEU A 48 43.47 8.09 -20.80
CA LEU A 48 42.08 7.84 -21.17
C LEU A 48 41.95 6.64 -22.11
N ILE A 49 42.87 6.49 -23.07
CA ILE A 49 42.96 5.29 -23.92
C ILE A 49 43.27 4.05 -23.07
N ALA A 50 44.21 4.14 -22.13
CA ALA A 50 44.56 3.03 -21.25
C ALA A 50 43.37 2.61 -20.37
N ALA A 51 42.63 3.58 -19.80
CA ALA A 51 41.42 3.30 -19.03
C ALA A 51 40.34 2.65 -19.90
N TYR A 52 40.12 3.13 -21.12
CA TYR A 52 39.18 2.54 -22.07
C TYR A 52 39.56 1.11 -22.46
N SER A 53 40.84 0.87 -22.77
CA SER A 53 41.35 -0.48 -23.07
C SER A 53 41.25 -1.42 -21.88
N LEU A 54 41.49 -0.93 -20.66
CA LEU A 54 41.33 -1.71 -19.43
C LEU A 54 39.86 -2.11 -19.21
N ILE A 55 38.93 -1.17 -19.37
CA ILE A 55 37.48 -1.43 -19.27
C ILE A 55 37.05 -2.46 -20.33
N HIS A 56 37.53 -2.32 -21.57
CA HIS A 56 37.22 -3.24 -22.66
C HIS A 56 37.84 -4.64 -22.45
N LEU A 57 39.05 -4.71 -21.89
CA LEU A 57 39.69 -5.98 -21.51
C LEU A 57 38.92 -6.66 -20.37
N LEU A 58 38.49 -5.89 -19.36
CA LEU A 58 37.68 -6.37 -18.26
C LEU A 58 36.32 -6.86 -18.74
N SER A 59 35.63 -6.15 -19.64
CA SER A 59 34.32 -6.59 -20.16
C SER A 59 34.42 -7.93 -20.89
N ARG A 60 35.51 -8.16 -21.63
CA ARG A 60 35.76 -9.42 -22.36
C ARG A 60 36.06 -10.60 -21.42
N HIS A 61 36.67 -10.36 -20.26
CA HIS A 61 36.98 -11.39 -19.26
C HIS A 61 35.94 -11.50 -18.15
N TRP A 62 34.97 -10.58 -18.11
CA TRP A 62 33.94 -10.48 -17.08
C TRP A 62 33.16 -11.79 -16.91
N ASN A 63 32.77 -12.44 -18.01
CA ASN A 63 32.06 -13.72 -17.97
C ASN A 63 32.90 -14.86 -17.36
N LYS A 64 34.22 -14.84 -17.57
CA LYS A 64 35.14 -15.84 -16.97
C LYS A 64 35.38 -15.56 -15.49
N ILE A 65 35.51 -14.29 -15.11
CA ILE A 65 35.66 -13.85 -13.73
C ILE A 65 34.40 -14.19 -12.93
N PHE A 66 33.21 -13.84 -13.45
CA PHE A 66 31.93 -14.21 -12.85
C PHE A 66 31.74 -15.73 -12.79
N GLY A 67 32.09 -16.47 -13.85
CA GLY A 67 31.99 -17.93 -13.84
C GLY A 67 32.95 -18.63 -12.86
N TRP A 68 34.10 -18.03 -12.58
CA TRP A 68 35.03 -18.50 -11.54
C TRP A 68 34.55 -18.11 -10.14
N LEU A 69 34.13 -16.87 -9.95
CA LEU A 69 33.58 -16.34 -8.70
C LEU A 69 32.30 -17.08 -8.29
N TYR A 70 31.41 -17.35 -9.25
CA TYR A 70 30.21 -18.14 -9.04
C TYR A 70 30.55 -19.55 -8.60
N ARG A 71 31.54 -20.23 -9.21
CA ARG A 71 31.94 -21.59 -8.78
C ARG A 71 32.55 -21.62 -7.39
N LEU A 72 33.34 -20.62 -7.03
CA LEU A 72 33.97 -20.52 -5.70
C LEU A 72 32.92 -20.22 -4.62
N LEU A 73 31.99 -19.30 -4.91
CA LEU A 73 30.96 -18.90 -3.97
C LEU A 73 29.75 -19.82 -4.00
N ARG A 74 29.54 -20.65 -5.04
CA ARG A 74 28.40 -21.57 -5.16
C ARG A 74 28.16 -22.42 -3.91
N PRO A 75 29.15 -23.14 -3.34
CA PRO A 75 28.90 -23.92 -2.12
C PRO A 75 28.54 -23.06 -0.92
N VAL A 76 29.05 -21.82 -0.86
CA VAL A 76 28.68 -20.84 0.17
C VAL A 76 27.26 -20.33 -0.07
N PHE A 77 26.89 -19.99 -1.31
CA PHE A 77 25.56 -19.54 -1.70
C PHE A 77 24.51 -20.63 -1.53
N GLU A 78 24.79 -21.89 -1.87
CA GLU A 78 23.86 -23.01 -1.68
C GLU A 78 23.61 -23.30 -0.19
N ARG A 79 24.59 -23.02 0.68
CA ARG A 79 24.46 -23.18 2.14
C ARG A 79 23.80 -21.97 2.80
N LEU A 80 24.24 -20.74 2.47
CA LEU A 80 23.67 -19.50 3.02
C LEU A 80 22.25 -19.23 2.50
N PHE A 81 22.02 -19.43 1.20
CA PHE A 81 20.75 -19.13 0.53
C PHE A 81 19.95 -20.40 0.24
N SER A 82 20.07 -21.43 1.09
CA SER A 82 19.10 -22.51 1.04
C SER A 82 17.70 -21.91 1.28
N PRO A 83 16.66 -22.28 0.53
CA PRO A 83 15.34 -21.64 0.65
C PRO A 83 14.80 -21.64 2.08
N LEU A 84 15.11 -22.71 2.83
CA LEU A 84 14.73 -22.84 4.23
C LEU A 84 15.51 -21.87 5.13
N MET A 85 16.83 -21.77 4.97
CA MET A 85 17.66 -20.87 5.77
C MET A 85 17.37 -19.40 5.48
N LEU A 86 17.18 -19.04 4.20
CA LEU A 86 16.78 -17.70 3.80
C LEU A 86 15.43 -17.30 4.41
N THR A 87 14.46 -18.22 4.46
CA THR A 87 13.17 -17.96 5.12
C THR A 87 13.32 -17.69 6.62
N TRP A 88 14.19 -18.44 7.31
CA TRP A 88 14.48 -18.20 8.72
C TRP A 88 15.23 -16.89 8.96
N GLU A 89 16.23 -16.58 8.15
CA GLU A 89 16.99 -15.32 8.20
C GLU A 89 16.07 -14.11 7.97
N MET A 90 15.22 -14.19 6.96
CA MET A 90 14.25 -13.13 6.67
C MET A 90 13.22 -13.00 7.80
N LEU A 91 12.78 -14.10 8.40
CA LEU A 91 11.85 -14.06 9.54
C LEU A 91 12.49 -13.39 10.78
N LEU A 92 13.75 -13.70 11.07
CA LEU A 92 14.51 -13.02 12.13
C LEU A 92 14.68 -11.54 11.82
N LEU A 93 14.99 -11.19 10.57
CA LEU A 93 15.11 -9.81 10.11
C LEU A 93 13.77 -9.06 10.21
N SER A 94 12.64 -9.71 9.96
CA SER A 94 11.30 -9.13 10.14
C SER A 94 11.02 -8.82 11.61
N ILE A 95 11.31 -9.75 12.52
CA ILE A 95 11.12 -9.54 13.96
C ILE A 95 12.04 -8.41 14.44
N ALA A 96 13.29 -8.42 13.99
CA ALA A 96 14.27 -7.37 14.23
C ALA A 96 13.77 -6.00 13.76
N GLY A 97 13.27 -5.92 12.52
CA GLY A 97 12.77 -4.69 11.92
C GLY A 97 11.53 -4.14 12.62
N ILE A 98 10.63 -5.00 13.11
CA ILE A 98 9.49 -4.57 13.93
C ILE A 98 9.97 -4.04 15.29
N TYR A 99 10.86 -4.76 15.97
CA TYR A 99 11.31 -4.41 17.31
C TYR A 99 12.20 -3.16 17.35
N TRP A 100 13.23 -3.11 16.51
CA TRP A 100 14.17 -1.99 16.45
C TRP A 100 13.69 -0.84 15.56
N GLY A 101 12.75 -1.08 14.64
CA GLY A 101 12.17 -0.03 13.80
C GLY A 101 11.51 1.08 14.60
N VAL A 102 10.96 0.76 15.79
CA VAL A 102 10.38 1.73 16.72
C VAL A 102 11.38 2.81 17.16
N ALA A 103 12.67 2.48 17.24
CA ALA A 103 13.71 3.42 17.68
C ALA A 103 14.15 4.41 16.59
N ILE A 104 13.71 4.23 15.34
CA ILE A 104 14.08 5.10 14.22
C ILE A 104 13.33 6.43 14.34
N PRO A 105 14.03 7.58 14.41
CA PRO A 105 13.37 8.86 14.61
C PRO A 105 12.58 9.33 13.40
N ASP A 106 13.11 9.08 12.19
CA ASP A 106 12.47 9.47 10.94
C ASP A 106 11.18 8.68 10.69
N LEU A 107 10.07 9.40 10.57
CA LEU A 107 8.73 8.84 10.46
C LEU A 107 8.57 7.98 9.20
N VAL A 108 9.05 8.46 8.05
CA VAL A 108 8.87 7.80 6.76
C VAL A 108 9.66 6.50 6.71
N LEU A 109 10.93 6.56 7.10
CA LEU A 109 11.82 5.40 7.15
C LEU A 109 11.32 4.37 8.18
N ARG A 110 10.90 4.82 9.36
CA ARG A 110 10.28 3.96 10.39
C ARG A 110 9.09 3.20 9.83
N THR A 111 8.16 3.91 9.19
CA THR A 111 6.95 3.31 8.61
C THR A 111 7.30 2.30 7.52
N ILE A 112 8.20 2.63 6.58
CA ILE A 112 8.61 1.70 5.52
C ILE A 112 9.21 0.43 6.11
N ILE A 113 10.15 0.56 7.05
CA ILE A 113 10.82 -0.59 7.66
C ILE A 113 9.82 -1.47 8.39
N ILE A 114 8.93 -0.88 9.20
CA ILE A 114 7.92 -1.62 9.96
C ILE A 114 6.96 -2.35 9.01
N HIS A 115 6.46 -1.69 7.96
CA HIS A 115 5.52 -2.30 7.01
C HIS A 115 6.15 -3.44 6.20
N VAL A 116 7.37 -3.23 5.69
CA VAL A 116 8.13 -4.28 5.01
C VAL A 116 8.37 -5.44 5.97
N SER A 117 8.66 -5.16 7.24
CA SER A 117 8.87 -6.17 8.26
C SER A 117 7.59 -6.94 8.62
N LEU A 118 6.44 -6.28 8.73
CA LEU A 118 5.14 -6.93 8.96
C LEU A 118 4.74 -7.84 7.79
N PHE A 119 4.91 -7.35 6.55
CA PHE A 119 4.63 -8.13 5.36
C PHE A 119 5.56 -9.35 5.26
N THR A 120 6.87 -9.15 5.47
CA THR A 120 7.84 -10.24 5.44
C THR A 120 7.60 -11.25 6.56
N LEU A 121 7.24 -10.81 7.78
CA LEU A 121 6.85 -11.69 8.88
C LEU A 121 5.71 -12.61 8.46
N TRP A 122 4.63 -12.04 7.92
CA TRP A 122 3.47 -12.81 7.45
C TRP A 122 3.85 -13.79 6.33
N ALA A 123 4.58 -13.33 5.32
CA ALA A 123 4.96 -14.14 4.17
C ALA A 123 5.88 -15.31 4.55
N GLN A 124 6.90 -15.06 5.39
CA GLN A 124 7.83 -16.10 5.83
C GLN A 124 7.17 -17.11 6.77
N LEU A 125 6.32 -16.67 7.70
CA LEU A 125 5.52 -17.58 8.53
C LEU A 125 4.62 -18.48 7.68
N THR A 126 3.97 -17.89 6.67
CA THR A 126 3.11 -18.65 5.75
C THR A 126 3.92 -19.65 4.93
N ALA A 127 5.12 -19.28 4.47
CA ALA A 127 6.02 -20.16 3.75
C ALA A 127 6.50 -21.35 4.61
N LEU A 128 6.85 -21.11 5.88
CA LEU A 128 7.26 -22.15 6.83
C LEU A 128 6.13 -23.15 7.10
N LEU A 129 4.91 -22.65 7.38
CA LEU A 129 3.77 -23.50 7.74
C LEU A 129 3.19 -24.24 6.54
N SER A 130 3.21 -23.64 5.35
CA SER A 130 2.83 -24.30 4.11
C SER A 130 3.90 -25.26 3.57
N ARG A 131 5.15 -25.16 4.06
CA ARG A 131 6.35 -25.84 3.52
C ARG A 131 6.64 -25.52 2.04
N HIS A 132 6.12 -24.39 1.55
CA HIS A 132 6.35 -23.91 0.19
C HIS A 132 7.08 -22.57 0.26
N TYR A 133 8.36 -22.57 -0.09
CA TYR A 133 9.26 -21.40 0.04
C TYR A 133 9.17 -20.41 -1.14
N GLN A 134 8.41 -20.75 -2.17
CA GLN A 134 8.24 -19.93 -3.37
C GLN A 134 6.85 -19.31 -3.41
N ILE A 135 6.79 -18.01 -3.70
CA ILE A 135 5.58 -17.18 -3.70
C ILE A 135 4.44 -17.80 -4.50
N LYS A 136 4.75 -18.29 -5.70
CA LYS A 136 3.75 -18.90 -6.58
C LYS A 136 3.03 -20.09 -5.95
N TYR A 137 3.75 -20.89 -5.16
CA TYR A 137 3.22 -22.15 -4.64
C TYR A 137 2.46 -21.94 -3.32
N TYR A 138 2.97 -21.12 -2.40
CA TYR A 138 2.21 -20.85 -1.17
C TYR A 138 0.97 -19.99 -1.46
N PHE A 139 0.97 -19.11 -2.47
CA PHE A 139 -0.23 -18.34 -2.82
C PHE A 139 -1.38 -19.24 -3.27
N ASN A 140 -1.09 -20.24 -4.10
CA ASN A 140 -2.09 -21.24 -4.49
C ASN A 140 -2.63 -22.01 -3.27
N GLU A 141 -1.74 -22.39 -2.35
CA GLU A 141 -2.14 -23.09 -1.13
C GLU A 141 -3.02 -22.21 -0.21
N ILE A 142 -2.74 -20.90 -0.11
CA ILE A 142 -3.61 -19.94 0.58
C ILE A 142 -4.99 -19.90 -0.10
N THR A 143 -5.03 -19.78 -1.43
CA THR A 143 -6.31 -19.75 -2.15
C THR A 143 -7.11 -21.03 -1.97
N ASP A 144 -6.46 -22.20 -1.97
CA ASP A 144 -7.12 -23.48 -1.75
C ASP A 144 -7.64 -23.65 -0.32
N CYS A 145 -6.92 -23.09 0.67
CA CYS A 145 -7.41 -23.00 2.05
C CYS A 145 -8.63 -22.09 2.18
N LEU A 146 -8.62 -20.92 1.53
CA LEU A 146 -9.74 -19.96 1.53
C LEU A 146 -10.93 -20.40 0.67
N ASP A 147 -10.71 -21.26 -0.31
CA ASP A 147 -11.76 -21.88 -1.14
C ASP A 147 -12.46 -23.07 -0.44
N LEU A 148 -12.06 -23.40 0.80
CA LEU A 148 -12.53 -24.59 1.54
C LEU A 148 -12.27 -25.90 0.77
N LYS A 149 -11.18 -25.97 -0.01
CA LYS A 149 -10.71 -27.23 -0.63
C LYS A 149 -9.87 -28.05 0.34
N ARG A 150 -9.31 -27.39 1.36
CA ARG A 150 -8.53 -27.99 2.45
C ARG A 150 -9.36 -28.05 3.74
N PRO A 151 -9.03 -28.97 4.68
CA PRO A 151 -9.69 -29.02 5.98
C PRO A 151 -9.47 -27.72 6.77
N PRO A 152 -10.42 -27.32 7.62
CA PRO A 152 -10.37 -26.03 8.34
C PRO A 152 -9.16 -25.91 9.27
N GLY A 153 -8.68 -27.02 9.84
CA GLY A 153 -7.48 -27.03 10.67
C GLY A 153 -6.21 -26.64 9.90
N GLU A 154 -6.08 -27.05 8.64
CA GLU A 154 -4.95 -26.64 7.81
C GLU A 154 -5.03 -25.17 7.41
N ALA A 155 -6.23 -24.65 7.13
CA ALA A 155 -6.43 -23.23 6.82
C ALA A 155 -6.09 -22.34 8.03
N MET A 156 -6.51 -22.75 9.23
CA MET A 156 -6.16 -22.08 10.48
C MET A 156 -4.64 -22.07 10.70
N LEU A 157 -3.96 -23.20 10.49
CA LEU A 157 -2.51 -23.30 10.68
C LEU A 157 -1.75 -22.49 9.63
N LYS A 158 -2.05 -22.68 8.35
CA LYS A 158 -1.26 -22.12 7.23
C LYS A 158 -1.53 -20.64 6.97
N VAL A 159 -2.74 -20.15 7.27
CA VAL A 159 -3.15 -18.76 6.97
C VAL A 159 -3.54 -18.00 8.23
N GLY A 160 -4.35 -18.63 9.09
CA GLY A 160 -4.86 -18.00 10.31
C GLY A 160 -3.77 -17.67 11.33
N LEU A 161 -2.84 -18.58 11.58
CA LEU A 161 -1.76 -18.38 12.55
C LEU A 161 -0.77 -17.29 12.13
N PRO A 162 -0.26 -17.24 10.87
CA PRO A 162 0.50 -16.09 10.40
C PRO A 162 -0.24 -14.77 10.54
N ALA A 163 -1.54 -14.75 10.22
CA ALA A 163 -2.37 -13.56 10.36
C ALA A 163 -2.56 -13.14 11.84
N LEU A 164 -2.74 -14.10 12.74
CA LEU A 164 -2.85 -13.83 14.18
C LEU A 164 -1.55 -13.24 14.74
N VAL A 165 -0.40 -13.81 14.35
CA VAL A 165 0.92 -13.30 14.76
C VAL A 165 1.14 -11.88 14.24
N THR A 166 0.73 -11.58 13.01
CA THR A 166 0.86 -10.22 12.47
C THR A 166 -0.13 -9.25 13.12
N THR A 167 -1.35 -9.68 13.45
CA THR A 167 -2.28 -8.88 14.28
C THR A 167 -1.64 -8.53 15.63
N LEU A 168 -1.04 -9.50 16.33
CA LEU A 168 -0.36 -9.25 17.61
C LEU A 168 0.82 -8.28 17.46
N ALA A 169 1.59 -8.39 16.36
CA ALA A 169 2.67 -7.46 16.07
C ALA A 169 2.16 -6.03 15.84
N VAL A 170 1.06 -5.86 15.09
CA VAL A 170 0.42 -4.54 14.89
C VAL A 170 -0.13 -3.98 16.20
N VAL A 171 -0.79 -4.81 17.02
CA VAL A 171 -1.27 -4.40 18.36
C VAL A 171 -0.11 -3.94 19.23
N TRP A 172 1.02 -4.66 19.22
CA TRP A 172 2.22 -4.24 19.95
C TRP A 172 2.74 -2.88 19.47
N LEU A 173 2.75 -2.63 18.16
CA LEU A 173 3.12 -1.34 17.57
C LEU A 173 2.18 -0.22 18.01
N MET A 174 0.87 -0.48 18.08
CA MET A 174 -0.12 0.50 18.57
C MET A 174 0.15 0.98 20.00
N PHE A 175 0.76 0.14 20.85
CA PHE A 175 1.14 0.54 22.22
C PHE A 175 2.50 1.23 22.30
N ARG A 176 3.36 1.05 21.28
CA ARG A 176 4.72 1.59 21.27
C ARG A 176 4.86 2.88 20.48
N LEU A 177 3.95 3.11 19.54
CA LEU A 177 3.98 4.25 18.65
C LEU A 177 2.68 5.07 18.79
N PRO A 178 2.77 6.41 18.84
CA PRO A 178 1.60 7.27 18.97
C PRO A 178 0.80 7.38 17.66
N GLU A 179 1.27 6.77 16.56
CA GLU A 179 0.68 6.96 15.24
C GLU A 179 -0.63 6.16 15.05
N PRO A 180 -1.70 6.80 14.53
CA PRO A 180 -3.01 6.16 14.44
C PRO A 180 -3.14 5.15 13.29
N TRP A 181 -2.24 5.15 12.28
CA TRP A 181 -2.34 4.26 11.10
C TRP A 181 -2.32 2.77 11.46
N TYR A 182 -1.56 2.38 12.49
CA TYR A 182 -1.51 0.98 12.93
C TYR A 182 -2.87 0.49 13.46
N ALA A 183 -3.67 1.39 14.05
CA ALA A 183 -5.03 1.08 14.48
C ALA A 183 -5.99 0.89 13.30
N TYR A 184 -5.74 1.50 12.14
CA TYR A 184 -6.50 1.23 10.92
C TYR A 184 -6.09 -0.13 10.31
N GLU A 185 -4.81 -0.47 10.36
CA GLU A 185 -4.24 -1.68 9.73
C GLU A 185 -4.60 -2.98 10.46
N VAL A 186 -4.76 -2.95 11.78
CA VAL A 186 -4.98 -4.15 12.61
C VAL A 186 -6.20 -4.98 12.15
N ILE A 187 -7.21 -4.34 11.57
CA ILE A 187 -8.43 -4.99 11.04
C ILE A 187 -8.09 -6.05 10.00
N VAL A 188 -7.17 -5.76 9.09
CA VAL A 188 -6.92 -6.61 7.93
C VAL A 188 -6.42 -8.01 8.33
N PRO A 189 -5.31 -8.15 9.07
CA PRO A 189 -4.87 -9.45 9.53
C PRO A 189 -5.83 -10.06 10.55
N ALA A 190 -6.53 -9.25 11.37
CA ALA A 190 -7.49 -9.75 12.35
C ALA A 190 -8.69 -10.44 11.67
N LEU A 191 -9.23 -9.86 10.60
CA LEU A 191 -10.31 -10.46 9.82
C LEU A 191 -9.86 -11.74 9.12
N ILE A 192 -8.64 -11.78 8.57
CA ILE A 192 -8.08 -12.99 7.95
C ILE A 192 -7.95 -14.11 8.99
N ALA A 193 -7.44 -13.79 10.19
CA ALA A 193 -7.37 -14.74 11.29
C ALA A 193 -8.78 -15.22 11.70
N LEU A 194 -9.75 -14.31 11.80
CA LEU A 194 -11.13 -14.63 12.18
C LEU A 194 -11.82 -15.54 11.14
N PHE A 195 -11.67 -15.24 9.83
CA PHE A 195 -12.29 -16.01 8.75
C PHE A 195 -11.75 -17.43 8.61
N THR A 196 -10.52 -17.66 9.06
CA THR A 196 -9.86 -18.96 8.98
C THR A 196 -10.10 -19.83 10.22
N LEU A 197 -10.80 -19.32 11.24
CA LEU A 197 -11.12 -20.08 12.45
C LEU A 197 -12.10 -21.25 12.15
N PRO A 198 -11.85 -22.45 12.70
CA PRO A 198 -12.71 -23.61 12.47
C PRO A 198 -14.19 -23.39 12.85
N PRO A 199 -14.54 -22.73 13.98
CA PRO A 199 -15.93 -22.41 14.30
C PRO A 199 -16.66 -21.63 13.20
N MET A 200 -15.97 -20.65 12.59
CA MET A 200 -16.54 -19.86 11.50
C MET A 200 -16.77 -20.73 10.27
N VAL A 201 -15.85 -21.66 9.98
CA VAL A 201 -15.99 -22.65 8.90
C VAL A 201 -17.21 -23.56 9.11
N TYR A 202 -17.39 -24.11 10.31
CA TYR A 202 -18.54 -24.97 10.62
C TYR A 202 -19.88 -24.22 10.55
N MET A 203 -19.89 -22.93 10.92
CA MET A 203 -21.09 -22.09 10.88
C MET A 203 -21.45 -21.55 9.48
N HIS A 204 -20.68 -21.85 8.42
CA HIS A 204 -20.95 -21.32 7.06
C HIS A 204 -22.39 -21.56 6.59
N GLY A 205 -22.98 -22.72 6.89
CA GLY A 205 -24.37 -23.01 6.51
C GLY A 205 -25.38 -22.07 7.16
N ILE A 206 -25.14 -21.69 8.41
CA ILE A 206 -26.02 -20.81 9.19
C ILE A 206 -25.78 -19.36 8.78
N LEU A 207 -24.51 -18.94 8.69
CA LEU A 207 -24.11 -17.56 8.37
C LEU A 207 -24.64 -17.12 7.01
N VAL A 208 -24.63 -18.01 6.00
CA VAL A 208 -25.20 -17.69 4.67
C VAL A 208 -26.70 -17.41 4.76
N ARG A 209 -27.44 -18.16 5.58
CA ARG A 209 -28.90 -18.00 5.71
C ARG A 209 -29.30 -16.68 6.35
N VAL A 210 -28.41 -16.04 7.10
CA VAL A 210 -28.66 -14.70 7.67
C VAL A 210 -28.80 -13.66 6.56
N LEU A 211 -27.90 -13.71 5.57
CA LEU A 211 -27.88 -12.75 4.47
C LEU A 211 -28.73 -13.18 3.28
N LEU A 212 -28.87 -14.49 3.06
CA LEU A 212 -29.62 -15.09 1.95
C LEU A 212 -30.59 -16.16 2.49
N PRO A 213 -31.71 -15.75 3.11
CA PRO A 213 -32.63 -16.66 3.77
C PRO A 213 -33.44 -17.53 2.80
N PHE A 214 -33.65 -17.08 1.56
CA PHE A 214 -34.47 -17.79 0.58
C PHE A 214 -33.63 -18.77 -0.26
N LEU A 215 -34.13 -20.00 -0.40
CA LEU A 215 -33.50 -21.09 -1.16
C LEU A 215 -33.26 -20.66 -2.61
N THR A 216 -31.98 -20.47 -2.96
CA THR A 216 -31.54 -20.21 -4.34
C THR A 216 -30.21 -20.93 -4.59
N THR A 217 -29.94 -21.21 -5.86
CA THR A 217 -28.66 -21.78 -6.31
C THR A 217 -27.60 -20.67 -6.30
N VAL A 218 -27.01 -20.42 -5.14
CA VAL A 218 -25.94 -19.44 -4.95
C VAL A 218 -24.61 -20.05 -5.38
N TYR A 219 -23.79 -19.32 -6.14
CA TYR A 219 -22.46 -19.79 -6.52
C TYR A 219 -21.53 -19.83 -5.28
N ARG A 220 -20.52 -20.71 -5.31
CA ARG A 220 -19.59 -20.90 -4.18
C ARG A 220 -18.88 -19.61 -3.75
N ALA A 221 -18.51 -18.75 -4.71
CA ALA A 221 -17.85 -17.47 -4.45
C ALA A 221 -18.77 -16.47 -3.73
N GLU A 222 -20.02 -16.35 -4.18
CA GLU A 222 -21.05 -15.49 -3.56
C GLU A 222 -21.37 -15.97 -2.14
N ARG A 223 -21.47 -17.29 -1.94
CA ARG A 223 -21.70 -17.91 -0.63
C ARG A 223 -20.60 -17.54 0.37
N ARG A 224 -19.34 -17.54 -0.05
CA ARG A 224 -18.20 -17.13 0.78
C ARG A 224 -18.25 -15.65 1.12
N MET A 225 -18.51 -14.81 0.13
CA MET A 225 -18.62 -13.37 0.35
C MET A 225 -19.75 -13.05 1.34
N ALA A 226 -20.90 -13.71 1.23
CA ALA A 226 -21.99 -13.58 2.19
C ALA A 226 -21.55 -13.93 3.63
N VAL A 227 -20.81 -15.02 3.82
CA VAL A 227 -20.27 -15.41 5.14
C VAL A 227 -19.33 -14.34 5.69
N TYR A 228 -18.38 -13.87 4.87
CA TYR A 228 -17.44 -12.84 5.29
C TYR A 228 -18.14 -11.53 5.66
N THR A 229 -19.17 -11.13 4.89
CA THR A 229 -20.00 -9.96 5.20
C THR A 229 -20.75 -10.12 6.51
N VAL A 230 -21.31 -11.30 6.80
CA VAL A 230 -22.02 -11.52 8.06
C VAL A 230 -21.04 -11.50 9.25
N ILE A 231 -19.87 -12.13 9.12
CA ILE A 231 -18.84 -12.11 10.17
C ILE A 231 -18.35 -10.69 10.42
N THR A 232 -18.08 -9.90 9.38
CA THR A 232 -17.64 -8.50 9.53
C THR A 232 -18.73 -7.62 10.11
N LEU A 233 -19.99 -7.83 9.73
CA LEU A 233 -21.13 -7.12 10.28
C LEU A 233 -21.33 -7.44 11.78
N VAL A 234 -21.17 -8.70 12.18
CA VAL A 234 -21.20 -9.09 13.61
C VAL A 234 -20.02 -8.46 14.37
N ALA A 235 -18.81 -8.49 13.81
CA ALA A 235 -17.65 -7.84 14.42
C ALA A 235 -17.87 -6.32 14.57
N TRP A 236 -18.52 -5.70 13.59
CA TRP A 236 -18.88 -4.28 13.64
C TRP A 236 -19.88 -3.99 14.75
N LEU A 237 -20.94 -4.79 14.88
CA LEU A 237 -21.91 -4.66 15.97
C LEU A 237 -21.24 -4.81 17.33
N VAL A 238 -20.38 -5.83 17.50
CA VAL A 238 -19.64 -6.03 18.75
C VAL A 238 -18.80 -4.80 19.09
N LEU A 239 -18.07 -4.23 18.13
CA LEU A 239 -17.25 -3.04 18.37
C LEU A 239 -18.06 -1.78 18.68
N VAL A 240 -19.25 -1.62 18.12
CA VAL A 240 -20.13 -0.48 18.44
C VAL A 240 -20.64 -0.56 19.89
N PHE A 241 -20.95 -1.76 20.37
CA PHE A 241 -21.52 -1.96 21.71
C PHE A 241 -20.48 -2.21 22.82
N LEU A 242 -19.21 -2.47 22.49
CA LEU A 242 -18.17 -2.80 23.47
C LEU A 242 -17.25 -1.59 23.76
N PRO A 243 -17.35 -0.95 24.95
CA PRO A 243 -16.41 0.09 25.35
C PRO A 243 -15.07 -0.48 25.88
N PRO A 244 -13.93 0.20 25.68
CA PRO A 244 -13.76 1.43 24.90
C PRO A 244 -13.69 1.17 23.39
N VAL A 245 -14.51 1.91 22.63
CA VAL A 245 -14.49 1.87 21.17
C VAL A 245 -13.22 2.56 20.68
N GLN A 246 -12.41 1.86 19.88
CA GLN A 246 -11.28 2.49 19.16
C GLN A 246 -11.80 3.07 17.83
N PRO A 247 -11.91 4.40 17.68
CA PRO A 247 -12.51 4.99 16.48
C PRO A 247 -11.84 4.59 15.16
N PRO A 248 -10.49 4.51 15.05
CA PRO A 248 -9.84 4.09 13.81
C PRO A 248 -10.24 2.68 13.36
N VAL A 249 -10.33 1.75 14.32
CA VAL A 249 -10.70 0.35 14.10
C VAL A 249 -12.13 0.27 13.57
N LEU A 250 -13.06 1.00 14.21
CA LEU A 250 -14.46 1.04 13.80
C LEU A 250 -14.63 1.67 12.41
N ILE A 251 -13.89 2.74 12.11
CA ILE A 251 -13.90 3.41 10.80
C ILE A 251 -13.46 2.43 9.71
N THR A 252 -12.31 1.76 9.84
CA THR A 252 -11.83 0.78 8.83
C THR A 252 -12.86 -0.33 8.63
N LEU A 253 -13.37 -0.90 9.73
CA LEU A 253 -14.33 -1.99 9.63
C LEU A 253 -15.63 -1.53 8.96
N SER A 254 -16.06 -0.30 9.19
CA SER A 254 -17.22 0.28 8.52
C SER A 254 -17.00 0.40 7.02
N VAL A 255 -15.83 0.88 6.58
CA VAL A 255 -15.50 0.92 5.15
C VAL A 255 -15.54 -0.49 4.54
N VAL A 256 -14.95 -1.48 5.21
CA VAL A 256 -14.96 -2.88 4.73
C VAL A 256 -16.38 -3.43 4.60
N VAL A 257 -17.22 -3.28 5.63
CA VAL A 257 -18.62 -3.74 5.61
C VAL A 257 -19.41 -3.00 4.54
N GLY A 258 -19.23 -1.69 4.40
CA GLY A 258 -19.88 -0.88 3.36
C GLY A 258 -19.52 -1.37 1.96
N CYS A 259 -18.23 -1.57 1.67
CA CYS A 259 -17.79 -2.11 0.40
C CYS A 259 -18.36 -3.52 0.12
N LEU A 260 -18.38 -4.41 1.12
CA LEU A 260 -18.92 -5.76 0.98
C LEU A 260 -20.42 -5.76 0.71
N LEU A 261 -21.20 -4.96 1.46
CA LEU A 261 -22.64 -4.84 1.27
C LEU A 261 -22.99 -4.18 -0.07
N LEU A 262 -22.31 -3.11 -0.46
CA LEU A 262 -22.50 -2.47 -1.77
C LEU A 262 -22.16 -3.41 -2.92
N TYR A 263 -21.11 -4.22 -2.78
CA TYR A 263 -20.74 -5.22 -3.79
C TYR A 263 -21.79 -6.34 -3.90
N LEU A 264 -22.23 -6.90 -2.77
CA LEU A 264 -23.30 -7.92 -2.74
C LEU A 264 -24.67 -7.37 -3.13
N SER A 265 -24.87 -6.06 -2.99
CA SER A 265 -26.10 -5.40 -3.40
C SER A 265 -26.30 -5.47 -4.92
N ILE A 266 -25.27 -5.70 -5.74
CA ILE A 266 -25.37 -5.77 -7.20
C ILE A 266 -25.93 -7.15 -7.64
N GLU A 267 -27.01 -7.16 -8.41
CA GLU A 267 -27.71 -8.35 -8.91
C GLU A 267 -26.86 -9.14 -9.89
N ASP A 268 -26.15 -8.47 -10.81
CA ASP A 268 -25.24 -9.13 -11.76
C ASP A 268 -24.16 -9.96 -11.05
N VAL A 269 -23.79 -9.55 -9.84
CA VAL A 269 -22.75 -10.16 -9.00
C VAL A 269 -23.30 -11.31 -8.18
N THR A 270 -24.50 -11.18 -7.59
CA THR A 270 -25.02 -12.17 -6.63
C THR A 270 -26.04 -13.15 -7.21
N ARG A 271 -26.76 -12.78 -8.28
CA ARG A 271 -27.74 -13.61 -8.99
C ARG A 271 -28.67 -14.42 -8.07
N CYS A 272 -29.00 -13.87 -6.91
CA CYS A 272 -29.59 -14.60 -5.79
C CYS A 272 -31.13 -14.63 -5.83
N GLY A 273 -31.73 -14.22 -6.95
CA GLY A 273 -33.18 -14.09 -7.13
C GLY A 273 -33.78 -12.86 -6.44
N THR A 274 -34.97 -12.45 -6.88
CA THR A 274 -35.59 -11.16 -6.50
C THR A 274 -35.84 -11.00 -5.00
N ARG A 275 -36.23 -12.08 -4.30
CA ARG A 275 -36.53 -12.01 -2.86
C ARG A 275 -35.27 -11.76 -2.02
N ASN A 276 -34.18 -12.48 -2.30
CA ASN A 276 -32.91 -12.26 -1.62
C ASN A 276 -32.30 -10.91 -2.02
N PHE A 277 -32.47 -10.48 -3.27
CA PHE A 277 -32.01 -9.16 -3.71
C PHE A 277 -32.66 -8.03 -2.91
N ILE A 278 -33.99 -8.06 -2.74
CA ILE A 278 -34.71 -7.06 -1.93
C ILE A 278 -34.25 -7.12 -0.46
N TRP A 279 -34.06 -8.33 0.08
CA TRP A 279 -33.58 -8.50 1.45
C TRP A 279 -32.17 -7.91 1.66
N LEU A 280 -31.25 -8.14 0.72
CA LEU A 280 -29.92 -7.54 0.71
C LEU A 280 -29.97 -6.01 0.65
N GLN A 281 -30.91 -5.44 -0.11
CA GLN A 281 -31.11 -3.99 -0.16
C GLN A 281 -31.54 -3.43 1.19
N LEU A 282 -32.49 -4.09 1.85
CA LEU A 282 -32.96 -3.67 3.17
C LEU A 282 -31.83 -3.73 4.20
N ILE A 283 -31.01 -4.78 4.19
CA ILE A 283 -29.85 -4.89 5.08
C ILE A 283 -28.82 -3.80 4.79
N THR A 284 -28.54 -3.52 3.51
CA THR A 284 -27.55 -2.52 3.10
C THR A 284 -27.97 -1.12 3.54
N VAL A 285 -29.22 -0.73 3.27
CA VAL A 285 -29.76 0.57 3.68
C VAL A 285 -29.85 0.65 5.20
N GLY A 286 -30.33 -0.40 5.86
CA GLY A 286 -30.42 -0.47 7.32
C GLY A 286 -29.07 -0.30 7.99
N TRP A 287 -28.03 -0.95 7.49
CA TRP A 287 -26.66 -0.82 7.99
C TRP A 287 -26.07 0.57 7.73
N LEU A 288 -26.29 1.17 6.56
CA LEU A 288 -25.84 2.53 6.27
C LEU A 288 -26.48 3.56 7.19
N CYS A 289 -27.79 3.45 7.44
CA CYS A 289 -28.49 4.27 8.42
C CYS A 289 -27.93 4.03 9.83
N ALA A 290 -27.67 2.77 10.21
CA ALA A 290 -27.07 2.45 11.49
C ALA A 290 -25.67 3.07 11.65
N CYS A 291 -24.87 3.18 10.58
CA CYS A 291 -23.58 3.88 10.62
C CYS A 291 -23.76 5.37 10.92
N VAL A 292 -24.73 6.04 10.29
CA VAL A 292 -25.01 7.46 10.58
C VAL A 292 -25.48 7.65 12.02
N LEU A 293 -26.35 6.77 12.52
CA LEU A 293 -26.79 6.84 13.92
C LEU A 293 -25.65 6.56 14.91
N ALA A 294 -24.83 5.55 14.64
CA ALA A 294 -23.68 5.21 15.48
C ALA A 294 -22.63 6.32 15.50
N GLY A 295 -22.36 6.98 14.36
CA GLY A 295 -21.40 8.08 14.32
C GLY A 295 -21.90 9.34 15.03
N GLY A 296 -23.21 9.62 15.00
CA GLY A 296 -23.84 10.65 15.82
C GLY A 296 -23.71 10.35 17.32
N GLN A 297 -24.12 9.16 17.74
CA GLN A 297 -24.07 8.74 19.15
C GLN A 297 -22.65 8.69 19.74
N LEU A 298 -21.69 8.18 18.97
CA LEU A 298 -20.30 8.06 19.41
C LEU A 298 -19.47 9.33 19.15
N SER A 299 -20.07 10.37 18.56
CA SER A 299 -19.38 11.61 18.15
C SER A 299 -18.18 11.36 17.21
N ILE A 300 -18.29 10.35 16.32
CA ILE A 300 -17.25 9.99 15.34
C ILE A 300 -17.71 10.50 13.95
N PRO A 301 -17.30 11.70 13.52
CA PRO A 301 -17.82 12.32 12.29
C PRO A 301 -17.49 11.50 11.04
N MET A 302 -16.32 10.85 10.99
CA MET A 302 -15.93 9.97 9.88
C MET A 302 -16.94 8.83 9.65
N LEU A 303 -17.56 8.31 10.72
CA LEU A 303 -18.54 7.24 10.62
C LEU A 303 -19.86 7.74 9.99
N ASN A 304 -20.27 8.97 10.32
CA ASN A 304 -21.41 9.64 9.66
C ASN A 304 -21.15 9.82 8.18
N TRP A 305 -19.96 10.31 7.82
CA TRP A 305 -19.58 10.47 6.43
C TRP A 305 -19.60 9.14 5.68
N ILE A 306 -19.10 8.05 6.25
CA ILE A 306 -19.14 6.72 5.62
C ILE A 306 -20.59 6.29 5.33
N GLY A 307 -21.51 6.48 6.28
CA GLY A 307 -22.93 6.17 6.07
C GLY A 307 -23.56 7.02 4.97
N LEU A 308 -23.35 8.34 4.98
CA LEU A 308 -23.90 9.28 4.00
C LEU A 308 -23.32 9.06 2.60
N TYR A 309 -22.00 8.95 2.47
CA TYR A 309 -21.34 8.63 1.20
C TYR A 309 -21.77 7.25 0.69
N GLY A 310 -21.89 6.27 1.59
CA GLY A 310 -22.37 4.94 1.24
C GLY A 310 -23.82 4.95 0.73
N LEU A 311 -24.72 5.74 1.32
CA LEU A 311 -26.08 5.94 0.80
C LEU A 311 -26.08 6.60 -0.58
N LEU A 312 -25.23 7.61 -0.79
CA LEU A 312 -25.10 8.25 -2.09
C LEU A 312 -24.62 7.26 -3.15
N VAL A 313 -23.56 6.49 -2.86
CA VAL A 313 -23.04 5.46 -3.77
C VAL A 313 -24.08 4.38 -4.02
N TYR A 314 -24.81 3.95 -2.99
CA TYR A 314 -25.91 3.01 -3.10
C TYR A 314 -26.98 3.49 -4.09
N VAL A 315 -27.45 4.74 -3.94
CA VAL A 315 -28.43 5.34 -4.84
C VAL A 315 -27.91 5.39 -6.27
N VAL A 316 -26.63 5.76 -6.47
CA VAL A 316 -26.00 5.78 -7.79
C VAL A 316 -26.01 4.37 -8.41
N ILE A 317 -25.58 3.34 -7.67
CA ILE A 317 -25.58 1.95 -8.14
C ILE A 317 -26.99 1.53 -8.56
N LYS A 318 -27.99 1.78 -7.71
CA LYS A 318 -29.39 1.38 -7.98
C LYS A 318 -30.03 2.14 -9.12
N TYR A 319 -29.69 3.40 -9.31
CA TYR A 319 -30.16 4.16 -10.46
C TYR A 319 -29.72 3.52 -11.79
N TRP A 320 -28.51 2.97 -11.86
CA TRP A 320 -28.03 2.30 -13.06
C TRP A 320 -28.60 0.90 -13.23
N GLU A 321 -28.85 0.19 -12.13
CA GLU A 321 -29.25 -1.20 -12.12
C GLU A 321 -30.75 -1.42 -12.32
N ILE A 322 -31.62 -0.71 -11.59
CA ILE A 322 -33.08 -0.92 -11.61
C ILE A 322 -33.67 -0.87 -13.03
N PRO A 323 -33.29 0.09 -13.90
CA PRO A 323 -33.80 0.13 -15.27
C PRO A 323 -33.36 -1.08 -16.11
N VAL A 324 -32.14 -1.57 -15.90
CA VAL A 324 -31.61 -2.76 -16.60
C VAL A 324 -32.40 -4.00 -16.22
N LEU A 325 -32.77 -4.13 -14.94
CA LEU A 325 -33.63 -5.22 -14.45
C LEU A 325 -35.04 -5.19 -15.06
N LEU A 326 -35.53 -3.99 -15.42
CA LEU A 326 -36.81 -3.80 -16.11
C LEU A 326 -36.69 -3.93 -17.64
N GLY A 327 -35.55 -4.40 -18.16
CA GLY A 327 -35.32 -4.63 -19.59
C GLY A 327 -34.85 -3.40 -20.37
N TYR A 328 -34.51 -2.30 -19.69
CA TYR A 328 -34.01 -1.08 -20.33
C TYR A 328 -32.50 -1.17 -20.60
N SER A 329 -32.07 -1.02 -21.85
CA SER A 329 -30.65 -1.02 -22.21
C SER A 329 -30.06 0.40 -22.25
N TRP A 330 -29.09 0.68 -21.38
CA TRP A 330 -28.34 1.94 -21.39
C TRP A 330 -27.38 2.13 -22.59
N LYS A 331 -27.18 1.09 -23.41
CA LYS A 331 -26.15 1.05 -24.47
C LYS A 331 -26.23 2.22 -25.44
N ASN A 332 -27.45 2.65 -25.81
CA ASN A 332 -27.68 3.74 -26.77
C ASN A 332 -28.14 5.06 -26.12
N ARG A 333 -28.29 5.11 -24.78
CA ARG A 333 -28.91 6.25 -24.06
C ARG A 333 -28.10 6.73 -22.86
N LYS A 334 -26.78 6.52 -22.90
CA LYS A 334 -25.85 6.89 -21.81
C LYS A 334 -25.98 8.35 -21.38
N ALA A 335 -26.16 9.27 -22.34
CA ALA A 335 -26.31 10.71 -22.08
C ALA A 335 -27.57 11.04 -21.26
N LEU A 336 -28.71 10.40 -21.56
CA LEU A 336 -29.95 10.55 -20.79
C LEU A 336 -29.82 9.93 -19.39
N GLY A 337 -29.10 8.81 -19.29
CA GLY A 337 -28.79 8.18 -18.01
C GLY A 337 -27.97 9.09 -17.10
N SER A 338 -26.88 9.68 -17.62
CA SER A 338 -26.08 10.64 -16.86
C SER A 338 -26.85 11.90 -16.47
N LEU A 339 -27.77 12.36 -17.31
CA LEU A 339 -28.58 13.55 -17.03
C LEU A 339 -29.58 13.28 -15.90
N GLY A 340 -30.27 12.13 -15.91
CA GLY A 340 -31.15 11.74 -14.81
C GLY A 340 -30.39 11.50 -13.50
N LEU A 341 -29.17 10.95 -13.55
CA LEU A 341 -28.32 10.82 -12.37
C LEU A 341 -27.93 12.20 -11.80
N ALA A 342 -27.57 13.15 -12.67
CA ALA A 342 -27.23 14.51 -12.27
C ALA A 342 -28.42 15.21 -11.61
N VAL A 343 -29.65 15.02 -12.13
CA VAL A 343 -30.87 15.55 -11.52
C VAL A 343 -31.13 14.94 -10.14
N ILE A 344 -30.92 13.63 -9.97
CA ILE A 344 -31.09 12.96 -8.67
C ILE A 344 -30.07 13.49 -7.66
N ILE A 345 -28.80 13.60 -8.04
CA ILE A 345 -27.74 14.15 -7.16
C ILE A 345 -28.06 15.61 -6.82
N TRP A 346 -28.51 16.41 -7.79
CA TRP A 346 -28.91 17.79 -7.57
C TRP A 346 -30.12 17.90 -6.63
N ALA A 347 -31.11 17.02 -6.77
CA ALA A 347 -32.28 16.97 -5.89
C ALA A 347 -31.88 16.60 -4.45
N ILE A 348 -31.01 15.60 -4.27
CA ILE A 348 -30.47 15.23 -2.95
C ILE A 348 -29.70 16.41 -2.33
N ALA A 349 -28.80 17.04 -3.09
CA ALA A 349 -28.03 18.19 -2.63
C ALA A 349 -28.93 19.39 -2.26
N SER A 350 -29.98 19.63 -3.05
CA SER A 350 -30.96 20.69 -2.78
C SER A 350 -31.79 20.39 -1.54
N LEU A 351 -32.19 19.12 -1.32
CA LEU A 351 -32.92 18.68 -0.14
C LEU A 351 -32.10 18.88 1.15
N ILE A 352 -30.82 18.49 1.14
CA ILE A 352 -29.89 18.72 2.26
C ILE A 352 -29.76 20.22 2.56
N ARG A 353 -29.67 21.05 1.52
CA ARG A 353 -29.53 22.51 1.67
C ARG A 353 -30.80 23.19 2.17
N TRP A 354 -31.98 22.71 1.79
CA TRP A 354 -33.27 23.31 2.15
C TRP A 354 -33.76 22.90 3.55
N GLN A 355 -33.41 21.71 4.02
CA GLN A 355 -33.85 21.21 5.32
C GLN A 355 -32.64 20.77 6.18
N PRO A 356 -31.68 21.68 6.48
CA PRO A 356 -30.53 21.33 7.30
C PRO A 356 -30.96 20.87 8.71
N GLN A 357 -32.08 21.41 9.19
CA GLN A 357 -32.71 21.04 10.46
C GLN A 357 -33.11 19.57 10.59
N TRP A 358 -33.35 18.86 9.48
CA TRP A 358 -33.57 17.41 9.53
C TRP A 358 -32.31 16.62 9.85
N PHE A 359 -31.13 17.26 9.81
CA PHE A 359 -29.84 16.68 10.15
C PHE A 359 -29.26 17.23 11.47
N ILE A 360 -29.95 18.18 12.13
CA ILE A 360 -29.52 18.75 13.43
C ILE A 360 -29.98 17.86 14.61
N TRP A 361 -31.00 17.02 14.39
CA TRP A 361 -31.53 16.07 15.39
C TRP A 361 -30.94 14.65 15.27
N PHE A 362 -29.94 14.44 14.42
CA PHE A 362 -29.24 13.16 14.21
C PHE A 362 -27.77 13.22 14.59
#